data_AF-A0A2M7RKL4-F1
#
_entry.id   AF-A0A2M7RKL4-F1
#
_cell.length_a   1.000
_cell.length_b   1.000
_cell.length_c   1.000
_cell.angle_alpha   90.00
_cell.angle_beta   90.00
_cell.angle_gamma   90.00
#
_symmetry.space_group_name_H-M   'P 1'
#
loop_
_entity.id
_entity.type
_entity.pdbx_description
1 polymer ?
#
loop_
_entity_poly.entity_id
_entity_poly.type
_entity_poly.pdbx_seq_one_letter_code
_entity_poly.pdbx_strand_id
1 'polypeptide(L)'
;DKVDYTQALKISERLLQCHYQEEKFAGVGFINNFKKEFNENTLKIFRSWIEQYCHNWAFCDSFCINVIGPFLGKFRPKIQT
;
A
#
# COMPACT_ATOMS: atom_id res chain seq x y z
N ASP A 1 -2.42 13.19 -19.17
CA ASP A 1 -1.95 11.79 -19.23
C ASP A 1 -2.39 11.01 -18.00
N LYS A 2 -2.72 9.72 -18.15
CA LYS A 2 -3.18 8.88 -17.04
C LYS A 2 -1.97 8.17 -16.42
N VAL A 3 -1.79 8.31 -15.11
CA VAL A 3 -0.73 7.62 -14.36
C VAL A 3 -1.00 6.12 -14.37
N ASP A 4 -0.01 5.32 -14.78
CA ASP A 4 -0.09 3.86 -14.73
C ASP A 4 0.27 3.32 -13.33
N TYR A 5 -0.03 2.04 -13.08
CA TYR A 5 0.21 1.43 -11.76
C TYR A 5 1.68 1.33 -11.36
N THR A 6 2.59 1.15 -12.32
CA THR A 6 4.03 1.10 -12.03
C THR A 6 4.54 2.48 -11.62
N GLN A 7 4.07 3.54 -12.28
CA GLN A 7 4.31 4.91 -11.89
C GLN A 7 3.69 5.22 -10.53
N ALA A 8 2.48 4.73 -10.27
CA ALA A 8 1.80 4.92 -9.00
C ALA A 8 2.60 4.33 -7.82
N LEU A 9 3.15 3.12 -7.98
CA LEU A 9 4.04 2.50 -6.99
C LEU A 9 5.26 3.37 -6.69
N LYS A 10 5.93 3.90 -7.73
CA LYS A 10 7.12 4.77 -7.57
C LYS A 10 6.79 6.08 -6.86
N ILE A 11 5.65 6.70 -7.21
CA ILE A 11 5.20 7.95 -6.59
C ILE A 11 4.88 7.71 -5.12
N SER A 12 4.12 6.65 -4.80
CA SER A 12 3.80 6.32 -3.42
C SER A 12 5.05 6.01 -2.60
N GLU A 13 5.99 5.23 -3.14
CA GLU A 13 7.25 4.96 -2.46
C GLU A 13 8.05 6.23 -2.19
N ARG A 14 8.10 7.17 -3.15
CA ARG A 14 8.77 8.46 -2.95
C ARG A 14 8.15 9.26 -1.81
N LEU A 15 6.82 9.26 -1.70
CA LEU A 15 6.11 9.93 -0.60
C LEU A 15 6.35 9.24 0.76
N LEU A 16 6.52 7.91 0.77
CA LEU A 16 6.84 7.15 1.98
C LEU A 16 8.25 7.43 2.51
N GLN A 17 9.18 7.78 1.63
CA GLN A 17 10.57 8.15 1.97
C GLN A 17 10.66 9.52 2.65
N CYS A 18 9.65 10.37 2.50
CA CYS A 18 9.67 11.68 3.13
C CYS A 18 9.51 11.60 4.65
N HIS A 19 9.94 12.66 5.34
CA HIS A 19 9.91 12.71 6.80
C HIS A 19 8.53 13.09 7.37
N TYR A 20 7.66 13.72 6.57
CA TYR A 20 6.35 14.18 7.00
C TYR A 20 5.31 13.06 6.92
N GLN A 21 4.52 12.90 7.99
CA GLN A 21 3.52 11.84 8.06
C GLN A 21 2.39 12.04 7.05
N GLU A 22 2.04 13.30 6.78
CA GLU A 22 1.03 13.70 5.81
C GLU A 22 1.38 13.20 4.41
N GLU A 23 2.66 13.29 4.02
CA GLU A 23 3.13 12.76 2.73
C GLU A 23 3.06 11.24 2.71
N LYS A 24 3.47 10.57 3.79
CA LYS A 24 3.35 9.11 3.90
C LYS A 24 1.91 8.66 3.75
N PHE A 25 0.97 9.31 4.45
CA PHE A 25 -0.46 9.01 4.35
C PHE A 25 -1.03 9.32 2.96
N ALA A 26 -0.57 10.40 2.32
CA ALA A 26 -0.91 10.67 0.93
C ALA A 26 -0.43 9.55 0.00
N GLY A 27 0.78 9.02 0.21
CA GLY A 27 1.32 7.88 -0.53
C GLY A 27 0.48 6.61 -0.37
N VAL A 28 0.06 6.30 0.86
CA VAL A 28 -0.84 5.17 1.18
C VAL A 28 -2.22 5.34 0.56
N GLY A 29 -2.82 6.53 0.70
CA GLY A 29 -4.12 6.85 0.10
C GLY A 29 -4.07 6.82 -1.42
N PHE A 30 -2.98 7.31 -2.01
CA PHE A 30 -2.79 7.34 -3.45
C PHE A 30 -2.75 5.94 -4.06
N ILE A 31 -1.91 5.03 -3.51
CA ILE A 31 -1.79 3.67 -4.06
C ILE A 31 -3.08 2.85 -3.91
N ASN A 32 -3.90 3.15 -2.90
CA ASN A 32 -5.19 2.48 -2.70
C ASN A 32 -6.17 2.70 -3.88
N ASN A 33 -6.04 3.79 -4.63
CA ASN A 33 -6.82 3.99 -5.86
C ASN A 33 -6.56 2.91 -6.92
N PHE A 34 -5.42 2.22 -6.83
CA PHE A 34 -4.98 1.16 -7.74
C PHE A 34 -5.20 -0.25 -7.17
N LYS A 35 -5.98 -0.41 -6.09
CA LYS A 35 -6.21 -1.71 -5.41
C LYS A 35 -6.67 -2.85 -6.32
N LYS A 36 -7.32 -2.56 -7.45
CA LYS A 36 -7.74 -3.57 -8.42
C LYS A 36 -6.55 -4.27 -9.09
N GLU A 37 -5.43 -3.57 -9.24
CA GLU A 37 -4.21 -4.02 -9.94
C GLU A 37 -3.25 -4.78 -9.03
N PHE A 38 -3.50 -4.80 -7.72
CA PHE A 38 -2.65 -5.50 -6.77
C PHE A 38 -2.59 -7.00 -7.06
N ASN A 39 -1.38 -7.55 -6.95
CA ASN A 39 -1.06 -8.95 -7.20
C ASN A 39 -0.02 -9.45 -6.18
N GLU A 40 0.42 -10.70 -6.30
CA GLU A 40 1.38 -11.29 -5.36
C GLU A 40 2.73 -10.57 -5.32
N ASN A 41 3.21 -9.99 -6.43
CA ASN A 41 4.43 -9.20 -6.42
C ASN A 41 4.24 -7.90 -5.65
N THR A 42 3.03 -7.32 -5.67
CA THR A 42 2.71 -6.14 -4.86
C THR A 42 2.90 -6.41 -3.36
N LEU A 43 2.58 -7.61 -2.86
CA LEU A 43 2.83 -7.95 -1.45
C LEU A 43 4.30 -7.86 -1.07
N LYS A 44 5.21 -8.26 -1.97
CA LYS A 44 6.65 -8.18 -1.72
C LYS A 44 7.09 -6.72 -1.56
N ILE A 45 6.54 -5.83 -2.40
CA ILE A 45 6.78 -4.38 -2.32
C ILE A 45 6.23 -3.82 -1.01
N PHE A 46 4.98 -4.13 -0.68
CA PHE A 46 4.34 -3.64 0.55
C PHE A 46 5.04 -4.13 1.81
N ARG A 47 5.54 -5.36 1.82
CA ARG A 47 6.41 -5.85 2.90
C ARG A 47 7.66 -4.99 3.05
N SER A 48 8.35 -4.69 1.95
CA SER A 48 9.52 -3.80 1.96
C SER A 48 9.18 -2.40 2.48
N TRP A 49 8.01 -1.86 2.13
CA TRP A 49 7.57 -0.54 2.62
C TRP A 49 7.31 -0.52 4.12
N ILE A 50 6.72 -1.59 4.67
CA ILE A 50 6.54 -1.70 6.13
C ILE A 50 7.91 -1.78 6.81
N GLU A 51 8.79 -2.66 6.34
CA GLU A 51 10.12 -2.86 6.92
C GLU A 51 10.96 -1.56 6.89
N GLN A 52 10.80 -0.72 5.86
CA GLN A 52 11.61 0.49 5.69
C GLN A 52 10.96 1.76 6.26
N TYR A 53 9.64 1.93 6.16
CA TYR A 53 8.98 3.22 6.36
C TYR A 53 7.99 3.26 7.53
N CYS A 54 7.65 2.10 8.12
CA CYS A 54 6.75 2.00 9.26
C CYS A 54 7.47 2.27 10.58
N HIS A 55 7.51 3.54 10.99
CA HIS A 55 8.14 3.96 12.25
C HIS A 55 7.15 4.24 13.39
N ASN A 56 5.84 4.16 13.13
CA ASN A 56 4.82 4.38 14.13
C ASN A 56 3.56 3.54 13.86
N TRP A 57 2.73 3.41 14.90
CA TRP A 57 1.48 2.65 14.86
C TRP A 57 0.45 3.24 13.90
N ALA A 58 0.32 4.58 13.84
CA ALA A 58 -0.64 5.25 12.97
C ALA A 58 -0.42 4.95 11.48
N PHE A 59 0.84 4.83 11.06
CA PHE A 59 1.22 4.40 9.71
C PHE A 59 0.84 2.93 9.48
N CYS A 60 1.19 2.04 10.41
CA CYS A 60 0.85 0.63 10.34
C CYS A 60 -0.67 0.43 10.20
N ASP A 61 -1.47 1.07 11.05
CA ASP A 61 -2.93 0.98 11.03
C ASP A 61 -3.49 1.50 9.70
N SER A 62 -3.04 2.68 9.26
CA SER A 62 -3.48 3.27 7.99
C SER A 62 -3.13 2.39 6.79
N PHE A 63 -1.93 1.82 6.76
CA PHE A 63 -1.49 0.94 5.69
C PHE A 63 -2.26 -0.38 5.69
N CYS A 64 -2.45 -1.00 6.85
CA CYS A 64 -3.19 -2.24 6.98
C CYS A 64 -4.66 -2.07 6.55
N ILE A 65 -5.33 -1.00 7.01
CA ILE A 65 -6.73 -0.75 6.69
C ILE A 65 -6.92 -0.42 5.21
N ASN A 66 -6.07 0.45 4.65
CA ASN A 66 -6.28 0.97 3.30
C ASN A 66 -5.69 0.09 2.20
N VAL A 67 -4.65 -0.69 2.48
CA VAL A 67 -3.88 -1.41 1.45
C VAL A 67 -3.99 -2.91 1.64
N ILE A 68 -3.66 -3.42 2.84
CA ILE A 68 -3.66 -4.86 3.11
C ILE A 68 -5.07 -5.44 3.19
N GLY A 69 -6.00 -4.76 3.87
CA GLY A 69 -7.39 -5.20 4.01
C GLY A 69 -8.08 -5.46 2.65
N PRO A 70 -8.07 -4.48 1.72
CA PRO A 70 -8.62 -4.67 0.38
C PRO A 70 -7.93 -5.80 -0.40
N PHE A 71 -6.61 -5.96 -0.23
CA PHE A 71 -5.87 -7.05 -0.84
C PHE A 71 -6.36 -8.42 -0.34
N LEU A 72 -6.45 -8.61 0.98
CA LEU A 72 -6.93 -9.86 1.59
C LEU A 72 -8.38 -10.17 1.20
N GLY A 73 -9.22 -9.13 1.06
CA GLY A 73 -10.59 -9.28 0.56
C GLY A 73 -10.64 -9.86 -0.87
N LYS A 74 -9.70 -9.49 -1.73
CA LYS A 74 -9.57 -10.02 -3.11
C LYS A 74 -9.09 -11.47 -3.13
N PHE A 75 -8.20 -11.85 -2.22
CA PHE A 75 -7.57 -13.17 -2.18
C PHE A 75 -8.13 -14.11 -1.10
N ARG A 76 -9.38 -13.88 -0.66
CA ARG A 76 -10.01 -14.68 0.40
C ARG A 76 -9.92 -16.17 0.02
N PRO A 77 -9.19 -17.02 0.78
CA PRO A 77 -9.33 -18.45 0.62
C PRO A 77 -10.81 -18.75 0.86
N LYS A 78 -11.45 -19.52 -0.03
CA LYS A 78 -12.78 -20.06 0.27
C LYS A 78 -12.59 -20.89 1.54
N ILE A 79 -13.09 -20.39 2.66
CA ILE A 79 -13.17 -21.17 3.88
C ILE A 79 -14.11 -22.32 3.52
N GLN A 80 -13.56 -23.52 3.36
CA GLN A 80 -14.33 -24.70 3.03
C GLN A 80 -15.06 -25.13 4.30
N THR A 81 -16.29 -24.65 4.45
CA THR A 81 -17.28 -25.15 5.43
C THR A 81 -17.97 -26.39 4.91
#